data_AF-A0A9W7E4P1-F1
#
_entry.id   AF-A0A9W7E4P1-F1
#
_cell.length_a   1.000
_cell.length_b   1.000
_cell.length_c   1.000
_cell.angle_alpha   90.00
_cell.angle_beta   90.00
_cell.angle_gamma   90.00
#
_symmetry.space_group_name_H-M   'P 1'
#
loop_
_entity.id
_entity.type
_entity.pdbx_description
1 polymer ?
#
loop_
_entity_poly.entity_id
_entity_poly.type
_entity_poly.pdbx_seq_one_letter_code
_entity_poly.pdbx_strand_id
1 'polypeptide(L)'
;GTTDSSIKPQASEHLPDYDREHRKTQFPQGKKGIVYRKRAMKAAMSDITPSDIVNDESDSDSEDESDLGSEGDDRPSEISEVMSSRMSGGDAESQGGKEDGEKKELTRWSLLRSTMTPLMKWIAMGKQRKVGVDKKVKEKSEKSKRSKRKGDGSFTKRSRSDVHRKSLRELAGGPQESGRISGGLPAQLMDRKARQSKRQNQKSPQMLEISLPQMRDMQDDTIEPLQKFFEDQHFDAWHFNVFELEKLTKNHSLWFLGMILFEHYKIVDIFQINQAKLSNFLLNLEENYCYDKSAPNPYHNHIHAADVLQTVAHFSTCGPIQKRLRVIHGFALFVAAMGHDYKHPGRTNAFLIHTQNEIAITYNDMSVLENFHAASLFKVLLEEDTNILSGMDNKELRTFRNMCVKTILATDLATGFEYVGLFKSHVTTGHAFDSEESKLLLMALIMKVADVSHPCKQWGVHLQWSDRISEEFFLQGDLETLNGMPISPLCDRSKHYLPKSQCDFVDYVVRPCVDVFSEYCKSDLWKDTMQSNYDKWKGMIEEDKQKKESGGG
;
A
#
# COMPACT_ATOMS: atom_id res chain seq x y z
N GLY A 1 57.03 24.30 -20.53
CA GLY A 1 55.74 23.95 -21.18
C GLY A 1 55.96 22.81 -22.15
N THR A 2 54.89 22.22 -22.67
CA THR A 2 54.86 21.28 -23.81
C THR A 2 55.87 20.13 -23.81
N THR A 3 55.43 18.95 -23.36
CA THR A 3 56.00 17.64 -23.70
C THR A 3 55.42 17.12 -25.02
N ASP A 4 56.17 16.32 -25.78
CA ASP A 4 55.75 15.77 -27.07
C ASP A 4 56.19 14.30 -27.24
N SER A 5 55.56 13.59 -28.20
CA SER A 5 55.96 12.29 -28.79
C SER A 5 55.92 10.99 -27.95
N SER A 6 54.74 10.35 -27.96
CA SER A 6 54.50 8.94 -28.34
C SER A 6 55.54 7.82 -28.04
N ILE A 7 55.17 6.83 -27.20
CA ILE A 7 55.69 5.44 -27.24
C ILE A 7 54.53 4.42 -27.04
N LYS A 8 54.69 3.20 -27.56
CA LYS A 8 53.74 2.06 -27.55
C LYS A 8 53.57 1.42 -26.15
N PRO A 9 52.46 0.69 -25.89
CA PRO A 9 52.40 -0.32 -24.84
C PRO A 9 53.02 -1.66 -25.28
N GLN A 10 53.59 -2.41 -24.32
CA GLN A 10 53.96 -3.84 -24.41
C GLN A 10 53.45 -4.56 -23.16
N ALA A 11 53.38 -5.91 -23.24
CA ALA A 11 53.33 -6.92 -22.17
C ALA A 11 52.55 -6.57 -20.87
N SER A 12 51.40 -7.19 -20.57
CA SER A 12 51.23 -8.62 -20.22
C SER A 12 52.00 -9.06 -18.97
N GLU A 13 51.36 -8.94 -17.80
CA GLU A 13 51.69 -9.72 -16.59
C GLU A 13 50.47 -10.53 -16.15
N HIS A 14 50.70 -11.65 -15.46
CA HIS A 14 49.65 -12.62 -15.13
C HIS A 14 48.84 -12.23 -13.88
N LEU A 15 47.52 -12.30 -13.98
CA LEU A 15 46.64 -12.50 -12.82
C LEU A 15 46.40 -14.00 -12.62
N PRO A 16 46.44 -14.52 -11.37
CA PRO A 16 46.25 -15.93 -11.09
C PRO A 16 44.77 -16.37 -11.24
N ASP A 17 44.58 -17.58 -11.76
CA ASP A 17 43.26 -18.21 -11.93
C ASP A 17 42.63 -18.58 -10.56
N TYR A 18 41.33 -18.29 -10.39
CA TYR A 18 40.61 -18.50 -9.12
C TYR A 18 39.10 -18.75 -9.29
N ASP A 19 38.66 -19.56 -10.27
CA ASP A 19 37.32 -20.18 -10.23
C ASP A 19 37.40 -21.72 -10.18
N ARG A 20 37.26 -22.30 -8.97
CA ARG A 20 36.79 -23.70 -8.84
C ARG A 20 36.19 -24.20 -7.53
N GLU A 21 35.69 -23.36 -6.60
CA GLU A 21 35.00 -23.92 -5.41
C GLU A 21 33.81 -23.16 -4.79
N HIS A 22 33.21 -22.18 -5.47
CA HIS A 22 32.01 -21.46 -4.93
C HIS A 22 30.69 -21.68 -5.69
N ARG A 23 30.65 -22.59 -6.68
CA ARG A 23 29.40 -22.97 -7.38
C ARG A 23 28.60 -24.08 -6.68
N LYS A 24 28.37 -24.00 -5.36
CA LYS A 24 27.61 -25.01 -4.57
C LYS A 24 26.61 -24.47 -3.52
N THR A 25 26.00 -23.31 -3.77
CA THR A 25 24.86 -22.79 -2.97
C THR A 25 23.73 -22.24 -3.85
N GLN A 26 23.14 -23.11 -4.69
CA GLN A 26 21.85 -22.85 -5.35
C GLN A 26 20.84 -23.93 -4.98
N PHE A 27 19.60 -23.51 -4.72
CA PHE A 27 18.50 -24.40 -4.33
C PHE A 27 18.08 -25.32 -5.49
N PRO A 28 17.65 -26.57 -5.24
CA PRO A 28 17.38 -27.54 -6.29
C PRO A 28 16.15 -27.16 -7.12
N GLN A 29 16.37 -26.84 -8.41
CA GLN A 29 15.29 -26.52 -9.35
C GLN A 29 14.47 -27.77 -9.69
N GLY A 30 13.32 -27.92 -9.03
CA GLY A 30 12.37 -29.00 -9.32
C GLY A 30 11.72 -28.85 -10.69
N LYS A 31 11.75 -29.91 -11.51
CA LYS A 31 11.27 -29.94 -12.92
C LYS A 31 9.82 -29.43 -13.14
N LYS A 32 9.00 -29.31 -12.09
CA LYS A 32 7.63 -28.76 -12.16
C LYS A 32 7.58 -27.23 -12.37
N GLY A 33 8.60 -26.47 -11.96
CA GLY A 33 8.62 -25.00 -12.12
C GLY A 33 8.74 -24.54 -13.58
N ILE A 34 9.44 -25.31 -14.41
CA ILE A 34 9.70 -25.01 -15.82
C ILE A 34 8.39 -24.92 -16.64
N VAL A 35 7.38 -25.72 -16.28
CA VAL A 35 6.06 -25.71 -16.96
C VAL A 35 5.29 -24.41 -16.66
N TYR A 36 5.40 -23.87 -15.44
CA TYR A 36 4.79 -22.59 -15.09
C TYR A 36 5.53 -21.42 -15.71
N ARG A 37 6.87 -21.38 -15.69
CA ARG A 37 7.66 -20.38 -16.44
C ARG A 37 7.26 -20.37 -17.92
N LYS A 38 7.21 -21.55 -18.57
CA LYS A 38 6.78 -21.65 -19.97
C LYS A 38 5.33 -21.18 -20.20
N ARG A 39 4.39 -21.40 -19.27
CA ARG A 39 3.01 -20.90 -19.44
C ARG A 39 2.87 -19.39 -19.20
N ALA A 40 3.53 -18.83 -18.19
CA ALA A 40 3.54 -17.39 -17.94
C ALA A 40 4.23 -16.63 -19.09
N MET A 41 5.42 -17.07 -19.53
CA MET A 41 6.11 -16.47 -20.68
C MET A 41 5.33 -16.68 -21.99
N LYS A 42 4.67 -17.84 -22.20
CA LYS A 42 3.83 -18.04 -23.40
C LYS A 42 2.59 -17.13 -23.42
N ALA A 43 2.00 -16.85 -22.27
CA ALA A 43 0.90 -15.87 -22.15
C ALA A 43 1.36 -14.41 -22.32
N ALA A 44 2.64 -14.12 -22.06
CA ALA A 44 3.23 -12.78 -22.18
C ALA A 44 3.92 -12.50 -23.54
N MET A 45 4.30 -13.54 -24.31
CA MET A 45 5.24 -13.38 -25.44
C MET A 45 4.94 -14.23 -26.71
N SER A 46 3.72 -14.72 -26.92
CA SER A 46 3.34 -15.44 -28.18
C SER A 46 1.83 -15.70 -28.27
N ASP A 47 1.17 -15.86 -29.42
CA ASP A 47 1.46 -15.47 -30.81
C ASP A 47 0.11 -15.60 -31.55
N ILE A 48 -0.36 -14.56 -32.25
CA ILE A 48 -1.53 -14.67 -33.15
C ILE A 48 -1.32 -13.81 -34.41
N THR A 49 -1.07 -14.49 -35.52
CA THR A 49 -1.41 -14.01 -36.88
C THR A 49 -2.14 -15.14 -37.64
N PRO A 50 -3.13 -14.83 -38.49
CA PRO A 50 -4.05 -15.84 -39.04
C PRO A 50 -3.63 -16.42 -40.42
N SER A 51 -4.50 -17.29 -40.95
CA SER A 51 -4.57 -17.90 -42.30
C SER A 51 -3.76 -19.18 -42.57
N ASP A 52 -4.51 -20.29 -42.61
CA ASP A 52 -4.65 -21.27 -43.69
C ASP A 52 -3.40 -21.83 -44.43
N ILE A 53 -3.23 -23.14 -44.34
CA ILE A 53 -2.95 -24.05 -45.48
C ILE A 53 -3.43 -25.47 -45.10
N VAL A 54 -3.63 -26.32 -46.11
CA VAL A 54 -4.40 -27.58 -46.08
C VAL A 54 -3.49 -28.80 -46.37
N ASN A 55 -3.95 -30.02 -46.03
CA ASN A 55 -3.34 -31.35 -46.23
C ASN A 55 -2.14 -31.71 -45.33
N ASP A 56 -1.83 -32.99 -45.06
CA ASP A 56 -2.60 -34.26 -45.00
C ASP A 56 -1.67 -35.33 -44.35
N GLU A 57 -2.01 -36.62 -44.47
CA GLU A 57 -1.20 -37.83 -44.23
C GLU A 57 -1.13 -38.36 -42.79
N SER A 58 -0.78 -39.65 -42.71
CA SER A 58 -1.12 -40.58 -41.64
C SER A 58 0.09 -41.18 -40.93
N ASP A 59 -0.19 -42.25 -40.19
CA ASP A 59 0.67 -43.30 -39.65
C ASP A 59 0.86 -43.15 -38.13
N SER A 60 0.22 -43.99 -37.31
CA SER A 60 0.44 -45.43 -37.14
C SER A 60 1.89 -45.76 -36.81
N ASP A 61 2.14 -46.06 -35.54
CA ASP A 61 2.65 -47.39 -35.22
C ASP A 61 2.22 -47.81 -33.82
N SER A 62 2.10 -49.12 -33.64
CA SER A 62 1.72 -49.81 -32.42
C SER A 62 2.89 -50.66 -31.94
N GLU A 63 3.10 -50.75 -30.63
CA GLU A 63 3.77 -51.91 -30.05
C GLU A 63 3.16 -52.20 -28.67
N ASP A 64 2.51 -53.37 -28.57
CA ASP A 64 2.10 -53.98 -27.31
C ASP A 64 3.31 -54.66 -26.65
N GLU A 65 3.29 -54.78 -25.32
CA GLU A 65 3.87 -55.92 -24.61
C GLU A 65 3.16 -56.03 -23.25
N SER A 66 2.84 -57.25 -22.82
CA SER A 66 1.94 -57.52 -21.68
C SER A 66 2.27 -58.86 -21.00
N ASP A 67 1.72 -59.06 -19.80
CA ASP A 67 1.73 -60.33 -19.06
C ASP A 67 3.10 -60.84 -18.51
N LEU A 68 3.17 -61.67 -17.46
CA LEU A 68 2.34 -61.78 -16.24
C LEU A 68 3.11 -62.56 -15.14
N GLY A 69 2.60 -62.55 -13.91
CA GLY A 69 3.00 -63.40 -12.77
C GLY A 69 3.10 -62.61 -11.45
N SER A 70 2.33 -62.84 -10.36
CA SER A 70 1.95 -64.08 -9.64
C SER A 70 3.14 -64.74 -8.93
N GLU A 71 3.14 -65.08 -7.62
CA GLU A 71 2.13 -65.12 -6.54
C GLU A 71 2.80 -64.59 -5.21
N GLY A 72 2.19 -64.43 -4.03
CA GLY A 72 0.86 -64.77 -3.48
C GLY A 72 0.67 -64.18 -2.05
N ASP A 73 -0.30 -64.71 -1.28
CA ASP A 73 -0.70 -64.30 0.09
C ASP A 73 0.41 -64.45 1.17
N ASP A 74 0.36 -63.84 2.38
CA ASP A 74 -0.70 -63.97 3.41
C ASP A 74 -0.71 -62.86 4.51
N ARG A 75 -1.66 -62.94 5.47
CA ARG A 75 -1.98 -61.95 6.54
C ARG A 75 -1.71 -62.49 8.00
N PRO A 76 -2.35 -62.00 9.09
CA PRO A 76 -1.98 -60.81 9.89
C PRO A 76 -1.88 -61.04 11.43
N SER A 77 -1.43 -60.04 12.22
CA SER A 77 -1.86 -59.68 13.62
C SER A 77 -0.94 -58.56 14.20
N GLU A 78 -1.46 -57.46 14.79
CA GLU A 78 -1.87 -57.21 16.20
C GLU A 78 -0.70 -57.28 17.22
N ILE A 79 -0.19 -56.21 17.87
CA ILE A 79 -0.73 -55.19 18.82
C ILE A 79 0.09 -55.28 20.15
N SER A 80 0.18 -54.19 20.93
CA SER A 80 0.83 -54.04 22.26
C SER A 80 2.38 -54.00 22.30
N GLU A 81 3.06 -53.46 23.33
CA GLU A 81 2.92 -52.14 24.00
C GLU A 81 4.15 -51.88 24.94
N VAL A 82 4.34 -50.63 25.40
CA VAL A 82 4.83 -50.26 26.75
C VAL A 82 6.33 -50.46 27.17
N MET A 83 7.01 -49.28 27.28
CA MET A 83 7.88 -48.78 28.37
C MET A 83 9.42 -48.94 28.45
N SER A 84 10.00 -47.88 29.07
CA SER A 84 11.22 -47.83 29.91
C SER A 84 12.59 -47.60 29.21
N SER A 85 13.50 -46.71 29.65
CA SER A 85 13.48 -45.55 30.56
C SER A 85 14.84 -44.80 30.55
N ARG A 86 14.92 -43.62 31.21
CA ARG A 86 16.15 -42.88 31.63
C ARG A 86 16.94 -42.16 30.49
N MET A 87 17.73 -41.11 30.77
CA MET A 87 18.11 -40.46 32.04
C MET A 87 17.66 -38.98 32.10
N SER A 88 17.61 -38.43 33.32
CA SER A 88 17.43 -37.00 33.61
C SER A 88 18.67 -36.41 34.29
N GLY A 89 18.87 -35.10 34.14
CA GLY A 89 19.89 -34.31 34.82
C GLY A 89 19.79 -32.85 34.38
N GLY A 90 19.96 -31.91 35.30
CA GLY A 90 19.88 -30.48 35.03
C GLY A 90 20.13 -29.66 36.30
N ASP A 91 20.42 -28.38 36.12
CA ASP A 91 20.75 -27.44 37.20
C ASP A 91 20.07 -26.08 36.96
N ALA A 92 19.80 -25.38 38.07
CA ALA A 92 19.58 -23.94 38.11
C ALA A 92 20.93 -23.24 38.45
N GLU A 93 21.10 -21.93 38.57
CA GLU A 93 20.16 -20.82 38.78
C GLU A 93 20.88 -19.50 38.43
N SER A 94 20.15 -18.44 38.05
CA SER A 94 20.45 -17.06 38.48
C SER A 94 19.41 -16.07 37.92
N GLN A 95 19.19 -14.97 38.65
CA GLN A 95 18.23 -13.92 38.29
C GLN A 95 18.97 -12.65 37.85
N GLY A 96 18.53 -12.03 36.76
CA GLY A 96 19.03 -10.73 36.31
C GLY A 96 18.24 -10.16 35.12
N GLY A 97 18.05 -8.84 35.07
CA GLY A 97 17.44 -8.15 33.93
C GLY A 97 15.91 -8.24 33.85
N LYS A 98 15.19 -7.43 34.65
CA LYS A 98 13.72 -7.32 34.58
C LYS A 98 13.21 -6.26 33.59
N GLU A 99 14.11 -5.65 32.82
CA GLU A 99 13.84 -4.45 31.99
C GLU A 99 13.63 -4.74 30.49
N ASP A 100 14.05 -5.92 29.99
CA ASP A 100 13.86 -6.33 28.58
C ASP A 100 12.41 -6.76 28.23
N GLY A 101 11.49 -6.68 29.20
CA GLY A 101 10.07 -6.98 29.00
C GLY A 101 9.35 -5.91 28.19
N GLU A 102 9.40 -4.65 28.65
CA GLU A 102 8.60 -3.56 28.08
C GLU A 102 9.00 -3.19 26.64
N LYS A 103 10.30 -3.32 26.32
CA LYS A 103 10.80 -3.12 24.94
C LYS A 103 10.22 -4.12 23.92
N LYS A 104 9.70 -5.27 24.34
CA LYS A 104 9.12 -6.28 23.43
C LYS A 104 7.68 -5.95 23.03
N GLU A 105 6.87 -5.34 23.89
CA GLU A 105 5.48 -5.03 23.55
C GLU A 105 5.35 -3.91 22.51
N LEU A 106 6.28 -2.95 22.50
CA LEU A 106 6.36 -1.87 21.50
C LEU A 106 6.66 -2.35 20.05
N THR A 107 6.94 -3.65 19.83
CA THR A 107 7.44 -4.13 18.52
C THR A 107 6.37 -4.57 17.51
N ARG A 108 5.11 -4.75 17.95
CA ARG A 108 4.05 -5.36 17.12
C ARG A 108 3.21 -4.31 16.41
N TRP A 109 3.09 -4.42 15.08
CA TRP A 109 2.36 -3.48 14.22
C TRP A 109 0.91 -3.23 14.68
N SER A 110 0.24 -4.27 15.21
CA SER A 110 -1.11 -4.19 15.75
C SER A 110 -1.27 -3.26 16.97
N LEU A 111 -0.22 -3.06 17.77
CA LEU A 111 -0.24 -2.28 19.02
C LEU A 111 0.05 -0.79 18.80
N LEU A 112 0.60 -0.43 17.65
CA LEU A 112 0.99 0.95 17.31
C LEU A 112 -0.08 1.73 16.54
N ARG A 113 -1.28 1.14 16.35
CA ARG A 113 -2.49 1.93 16.16
C ARG A 113 -2.76 2.71 17.45
N SER A 114 -2.20 3.92 17.49
CA SER A 114 -2.28 4.84 18.64
C SER A 114 -3.70 4.99 19.17
N THR A 115 -3.85 5.25 20.48
CA THR A 115 -5.09 5.15 21.27
C THR A 115 -6.16 6.18 20.89
N MET A 116 -6.74 5.97 19.70
CA MET A 116 -7.53 6.89 18.89
C MET A 116 -6.85 8.25 18.72
N THR A 117 -6.23 8.49 17.56
CA THR A 117 -5.85 9.86 17.17
C THR A 117 -7.05 10.81 17.28
N PRO A 118 -6.83 12.12 17.51
CA PRO A 118 -7.89 13.14 17.44
C PRO A 118 -8.84 12.98 16.25
N LEU A 119 -8.33 12.67 15.05
CA LEU A 119 -9.13 12.30 13.87
C LEU A 119 -10.06 11.09 14.15
N MET A 120 -9.53 9.97 14.67
CA MET A 120 -10.31 8.79 15.03
C MET A 120 -11.38 9.07 16.10
N LYS A 121 -11.06 9.89 17.11
CA LYS A 121 -12.03 10.31 18.15
C LYS A 121 -13.14 11.17 17.56
N TRP A 122 -12.81 12.07 16.63
CA TRP A 122 -13.76 12.92 15.94
C TRP A 122 -14.68 12.09 15.02
N ILE A 123 -14.13 11.18 14.20
CA ILE A 123 -14.90 10.31 13.28
C ILE A 123 -15.90 9.44 14.07
N ALA A 124 -15.47 8.86 15.20
CA ALA A 124 -16.34 8.08 16.07
C ALA A 124 -17.51 8.93 16.65
N MET A 125 -17.26 10.19 17.01
CA MET A 125 -18.29 11.12 17.50
C MET A 125 -19.19 11.68 16.39
N GLY A 126 -18.71 11.79 15.14
CA GLY A 126 -19.50 12.16 13.97
C GLY A 126 -20.66 11.17 13.72
N LYS A 127 -20.38 9.87 13.84
CA LYS A 127 -21.42 8.81 13.77
C LYS A 127 -22.47 8.94 14.88
N GLN A 128 -22.08 9.30 16.11
CA GLN A 128 -23.05 9.57 17.18
C GLN A 128 -23.88 10.85 16.97
N ARG A 129 -23.33 11.88 16.33
CA ARG A 129 -24.09 13.10 15.99
C ARG A 129 -25.23 12.82 15.01
N LYS A 130 -25.00 12.04 13.94
CA LYS A 130 -26.06 11.70 12.95
C LYS A 130 -27.27 11.02 13.63
N VAL A 131 -27.03 9.99 14.46
CA VAL A 131 -28.09 9.30 15.24
C VAL A 131 -28.86 10.24 16.20
N GLY A 132 -28.19 11.26 16.75
CA GLY A 132 -28.81 12.27 17.61
C GLY A 132 -29.63 13.34 16.87
N VAL A 133 -29.35 13.58 15.59
CA VAL A 133 -30.05 14.58 14.75
C VAL A 133 -31.38 14.04 14.26
N ASP A 134 -31.45 12.80 13.73
CA ASP A 134 -32.68 12.26 13.16
C ASP A 134 -33.84 12.16 14.17
N LYS A 135 -33.54 11.83 15.44
CA LYS A 135 -34.54 11.89 16.52
C LYS A 135 -35.07 13.32 16.74
N LYS A 136 -34.19 14.33 16.73
CA LYS A 136 -34.58 15.74 16.91
C LYS A 136 -35.31 16.33 15.69
N VAL A 137 -35.02 15.85 14.48
CA VAL A 137 -35.74 16.26 13.26
C VAL A 137 -37.16 15.69 13.26
N LYS A 138 -37.35 14.41 13.61
CA LYS A 138 -38.69 13.82 13.76
C LYS A 138 -39.52 14.56 14.82
N GLU A 139 -39.00 14.76 16.04
CA GLU A 139 -39.72 15.49 17.10
C GLU A 139 -40.13 16.92 16.71
N LYS A 140 -39.29 17.65 15.95
CA LYS A 140 -39.63 19.01 15.50
C LYS A 140 -40.73 19.02 14.44
N SER A 141 -40.75 18.02 13.55
CA SER A 141 -41.75 17.92 12.48
C SER A 141 -43.18 17.74 13.03
N GLU A 142 -43.35 16.93 14.08
CA GLU A 142 -44.65 16.69 14.71
C GLU A 142 -45.13 17.90 15.51
N LYS A 143 -44.24 18.53 16.29
CA LYS A 143 -44.55 19.74 17.05
C LYS A 143 -44.94 20.91 16.13
N SER A 144 -44.35 21.03 14.94
CA SER A 144 -44.71 22.06 13.96
C SER A 144 -46.14 21.90 13.39
N LYS A 145 -46.64 20.66 13.22
CA LYS A 145 -47.98 20.41 12.67
C LYS A 145 -49.11 20.71 13.67
N ARG A 146 -48.83 20.81 14.97
CA ARG A 146 -49.85 21.04 16.02
C ARG A 146 -50.11 22.53 16.33
N SER A 147 -49.35 23.46 15.75
CA SER A 147 -49.42 24.90 16.09
C SER A 147 -49.99 25.83 15.01
N LYS A 148 -50.42 25.32 13.84
CA LYS A 148 -51.03 26.14 12.76
C LYS A 148 -52.56 25.96 12.66
N ARG A 149 -53.28 26.38 13.70
CA ARG A 149 -54.72 26.71 13.68
C ARG A 149 -54.97 27.85 14.67
N LYS A 150 -55.76 28.86 14.27
CA LYS A 150 -55.78 30.25 14.80
C LYS A 150 -54.48 31.01 14.46
N GLY A 151 -54.50 32.29 14.08
CA GLY A 151 -55.61 33.17 13.71
C GLY A 151 -55.08 34.33 12.87
N ASP A 152 -55.93 34.95 12.05
CA ASP A 152 -55.54 35.96 11.05
C ASP A 152 -55.70 37.40 11.60
N GLY A 153 -55.03 38.38 10.98
CA GLY A 153 -55.19 39.82 11.29
C GLY A 153 -53.91 40.68 11.22
N SER A 154 -53.66 41.30 10.06
CA SER A 154 -53.48 42.76 9.80
C SER A 154 -52.85 43.69 10.90
N PHE A 155 -52.11 44.77 10.64
CA PHE A 155 -51.60 45.41 9.40
C PHE A 155 -50.59 46.52 9.77
N THR A 156 -49.56 46.78 8.94
CA THR A 156 -48.80 48.08 8.84
C THR A 156 -48.07 48.64 10.10
N LYS A 157 -47.14 49.62 10.06
CA LYS A 157 -46.06 50.01 9.11
C LYS A 157 -45.13 51.00 9.85
N ARG A 158 -43.79 50.83 9.73
CA ARG A 158 -42.77 51.92 9.76
C ARG A 158 -42.73 52.76 11.08
N SER A 159 -41.75 53.64 11.38
CA SER A 159 -40.51 54.06 10.73
C SER A 159 -39.58 54.73 11.76
N ARG A 160 -38.25 54.68 11.53
CA ARG A 160 -37.23 55.61 12.07
C ARG A 160 -37.00 55.64 13.60
N SER A 161 -35.93 56.26 14.10
CA SER A 161 -34.49 56.24 13.74
C SER A 161 -33.73 57.07 14.79
N ASP A 162 -32.39 56.98 14.79
CA ASP A 162 -31.47 57.99 15.36
C ASP A 162 -31.46 58.18 16.89
N VAL A 163 -30.43 58.74 17.53
CA VAL A 163 -28.96 58.52 17.45
C VAL A 163 -28.35 59.18 18.72
N HIS A 164 -27.05 58.97 19.02
CA HIS A 164 -26.28 59.70 20.06
C HIS A 164 -26.69 59.39 21.53
N ARG A 165 -25.87 59.60 22.58
CA ARG A 165 -24.46 60.03 22.70
C ARG A 165 -23.91 59.67 24.10
N LYS A 166 -22.59 59.36 24.21
CA LYS A 166 -21.66 59.74 25.31
C LYS A 166 -22.03 59.30 26.77
N SER A 167 -21.15 59.32 27.79
CA SER A 167 -19.68 59.40 27.88
C SER A 167 -19.21 59.10 29.32
N LEU A 168 -18.19 58.24 29.47
CA LEU A 168 -17.06 58.28 30.45
C LEU A 168 -17.26 58.62 31.95
N ARG A 169 -16.64 57.77 32.81
CA ARG A 169 -15.78 58.14 33.98
C ARG A 169 -16.49 58.75 35.23
N GLU A 170 -15.96 58.69 36.47
CA GLU A 170 -14.78 58.01 37.07
C GLU A 170 -14.87 57.94 38.62
N LEU A 171 -13.94 57.19 39.26
CA LEU A 171 -13.47 57.34 40.67
C LEU A 171 -14.52 57.08 41.81
N ALA A 172 -14.18 56.80 43.08
CA ALA A 172 -12.96 56.28 43.73
C ALA A 172 -13.29 55.79 45.19
N GLY A 173 -12.34 55.13 45.87
CA GLY A 173 -12.26 55.08 47.34
C GLY A 173 -12.48 53.72 48.04
N GLY A 174 -11.64 53.44 49.05
CA GLY A 174 -11.90 52.50 50.17
C GLY A 174 -11.89 53.29 51.50
N PRO A 175 -11.37 52.79 52.65
CA PRO A 175 -10.89 51.43 52.99
C PRO A 175 -11.32 50.96 54.43
N GLN A 176 -10.67 49.88 54.96
CA GLN A 176 -10.58 49.52 56.42
C GLN A 176 -11.90 49.05 57.13
N GLU A 177 -11.93 48.34 58.28
CA GLU A 177 -10.88 47.81 59.18
C GLU A 177 -11.24 46.49 59.97
N SER A 178 -10.43 46.18 60.99
CA SER A 178 -10.22 45.02 61.88
C SER A 178 -11.41 44.35 62.63
N GLY A 179 -11.16 43.17 63.27
CA GLY A 179 -12.10 42.50 64.18
C GLY A 179 -11.62 41.16 64.80
N ARG A 180 -12.14 40.79 66.00
CA ARG A 180 -11.71 39.65 66.87
C ARG A 180 -12.74 39.48 68.04
N ILE A 181 -12.90 38.38 68.83
CA ILE A 181 -12.26 37.06 69.02
C ILE A 181 -13.36 36.00 69.41
N SER A 182 -12.97 34.72 69.59
CA SER A 182 -13.52 33.69 70.52
C SER A 182 -14.99 33.19 70.44
N GLY A 183 -15.14 31.93 70.00
CA GLY A 183 -15.56 30.79 70.86
C GLY A 183 -17.00 30.68 71.40
N GLY A 184 -17.77 29.72 70.87
CA GLY A 184 -19.02 29.24 71.49
C GLY A 184 -19.85 28.28 70.60
N LEU A 185 -20.34 27.18 71.19
CA LEU A 185 -21.32 26.22 70.64
C LEU A 185 -22.33 25.90 71.78
N PRO A 186 -23.56 25.40 71.52
CA PRO A 186 -23.97 24.67 70.32
C PRO A 186 -25.31 25.08 69.65
N ALA A 187 -25.46 24.60 68.41
CA ALA A 187 -26.71 24.19 67.74
C ALA A 187 -28.01 25.01 67.90
N GLN A 188 -28.40 25.73 66.84
CA GLN A 188 -29.52 25.33 65.97
C GLN A 188 -29.64 26.18 64.69
N LEU A 189 -30.16 25.54 63.62
CA LEU A 189 -30.78 26.12 62.40
C LEU A 189 -29.93 26.95 61.38
N MET A 190 -30.30 26.77 60.09
CA MET A 190 -30.06 27.64 58.92
C MET A 190 -28.61 27.88 58.41
N ASP A 191 -28.00 26.89 57.73
CA ASP A 191 -27.01 27.19 56.66
C ASP A 191 -27.71 27.35 55.30
N ARG A 192 -27.70 28.59 54.80
CA ARG A 192 -27.90 28.92 53.38
C ARG A 192 -26.78 29.84 52.88
N LYS A 193 -25.53 29.38 52.75
CA LYS A 193 -24.53 29.94 51.80
C LYS A 193 -23.20 29.15 51.57
N ALA A 194 -23.20 27.82 51.59
CA ALA A 194 -21.97 27.01 51.39
C ALA A 194 -21.84 26.24 50.04
N ARG A 195 -22.40 26.70 48.90
CA ARG A 195 -22.26 26.02 47.58
C ARG A 195 -21.95 26.94 46.38
N GLN A 196 -21.05 27.92 46.53
CA GLN A 196 -20.64 28.76 45.40
C GLN A 196 -19.16 29.18 45.37
N SER A 197 -18.23 28.33 45.83
CA SER A 197 -16.79 28.46 45.50
C SER A 197 -16.04 27.12 45.58
N LYS A 198 -16.29 26.22 44.60
CA LYS A 198 -15.38 25.10 44.25
C LYS A 198 -15.73 24.41 42.92
N ARG A 199 -16.19 25.17 41.92
CA ARG A 199 -15.93 24.78 40.53
C ARG A 199 -14.46 25.07 40.25
N GLN A 200 -13.60 24.09 40.50
CA GLN A 200 -12.30 24.05 39.84
C GLN A 200 -12.57 24.10 38.33
N ASN A 201 -11.72 24.82 37.59
CA ASN A 201 -11.70 24.69 36.13
C ASN A 201 -11.19 23.28 35.79
N GLN A 202 -12.12 22.32 35.72
CA GLN A 202 -12.04 21.32 34.67
C GLN A 202 -12.04 22.09 33.36
N LYS A 203 -10.85 22.42 32.86
CA LYS A 203 -10.67 22.69 31.43
C LYS A 203 -11.35 21.54 30.72
N SER A 204 -12.31 21.83 29.84
CA SER A 204 -12.70 20.89 28.80
C SER A 204 -11.41 20.37 28.17
N PRO A 205 -11.26 19.05 27.91
CA PRO A 205 -10.04 18.53 27.32
C PRO A 205 -9.80 19.31 26.03
N GLN A 206 -8.75 20.14 26.02
CA GLN A 206 -8.43 20.95 24.86
C GLN A 206 -8.13 19.95 23.75
N MET A 207 -8.92 19.98 22.67
CA MET A 207 -8.64 19.16 21.51
C MET A 207 -7.23 19.51 21.05
N LEU A 208 -6.32 18.55 21.19
CA LEU A 208 -5.11 18.54 20.38
C LEU A 208 -5.60 18.24 18.96
N GLU A 209 -5.81 19.33 18.24
CA GLU A 209 -6.17 19.34 16.83
C GLU A 209 -4.97 18.77 16.07
N ILE A 210 -5.13 17.59 15.45
CA ILE A 210 -4.14 17.12 14.48
C ILE A 210 -4.36 17.95 13.22
N SER A 211 -3.37 18.76 12.87
CA SER A 211 -3.27 19.34 11.55
C SER A 211 -3.20 18.23 10.51
N LEU A 212 -3.91 18.40 9.40
CA LEU A 212 -3.53 17.71 8.16
C LEU A 212 -2.05 18.03 7.86
N PRO A 213 -1.32 17.17 7.12
CA PRO A 213 -0.02 17.56 6.57
C PRO A 213 -0.18 18.87 5.79
N GLN A 214 0.40 19.97 6.31
CA GLN A 214 0.31 21.28 5.65
C GLN A 214 1.57 21.50 4.81
N MET A 215 1.41 21.41 3.49
CA MET A 215 2.36 21.98 2.55
C MET A 215 2.22 23.50 2.57
N ARG A 216 3.30 24.26 2.32
CA ARG A 216 3.28 25.73 2.41
C ARG A 216 2.25 26.38 1.48
N ASP A 217 1.98 25.73 0.36
CA ASP A 217 1.11 26.23 -0.71
C ASP A 217 -0.28 25.57 -0.71
N MET A 218 -0.60 24.76 0.32
CA MET A 218 -1.97 24.29 0.57
C MET A 218 -2.86 25.45 1.02
N GLN A 219 -3.63 25.95 0.06
CA GLN A 219 -4.69 26.94 0.27
C GLN A 219 -5.76 26.39 1.24
N ASP A 220 -6.33 27.25 2.10
CA ASP A 220 -7.34 26.88 3.10
C ASP A 220 -8.56 26.15 2.49
N ASP A 221 -8.86 26.42 1.21
CA ASP A 221 -9.94 25.78 0.45
C ASP A 221 -9.77 24.27 0.24
N THR A 222 -8.57 23.73 0.43
CA THR A 222 -8.27 22.29 0.34
C THR A 222 -8.63 21.52 1.60
N ILE A 223 -8.67 22.19 2.76
CA ILE A 223 -8.67 21.52 4.08
C ILE A 223 -10.01 20.83 4.37
N GLU A 224 -11.14 21.52 4.22
CA GLU A 224 -12.47 20.93 4.45
C GLU A 224 -12.79 19.79 3.45
N PRO A 225 -12.52 19.91 2.14
CA PRO A 225 -12.63 18.79 1.20
C PRO A 225 -11.77 17.58 1.57
N LEU A 226 -10.50 17.78 1.96
CA LEU A 226 -9.61 16.68 2.38
C LEU A 226 -10.09 16.02 3.68
N GLN A 227 -10.54 16.80 4.67
CA GLN A 227 -11.13 16.26 5.90
C GLN A 227 -12.31 15.34 5.57
N LYS A 228 -13.28 15.83 4.79
CA LYS A 228 -14.45 15.06 4.38
C LYS A 228 -14.06 13.81 3.58
N PHE A 229 -13.08 13.92 2.67
CA PHE A 229 -12.59 12.78 1.91
C PHE A 229 -12.08 11.66 2.84
N PHE A 230 -11.27 11.98 3.87
CA PHE A 230 -10.81 10.96 4.83
C PHE A 230 -11.86 10.53 5.88
N GLU A 231 -12.99 11.23 6.02
CA GLU A 231 -14.17 10.76 6.77
C GLU A 231 -14.96 9.68 6.02
N ASP A 232 -15.23 9.92 4.73
CA ASP A 232 -16.01 9.02 3.87
C ASP A 232 -15.12 7.88 3.30
N GLN A 233 -13.85 8.16 3.03
CA GLN A 233 -12.82 7.25 2.48
C GLN A 233 -11.57 7.26 3.37
N HIS A 234 -11.65 6.60 4.52
CA HIS A 234 -10.53 6.45 5.45
C HIS A 234 -9.28 5.86 4.75
N PHE A 235 -8.08 6.28 5.16
CA PHE A 235 -6.83 6.00 4.43
C PHE A 235 -6.49 4.50 4.27
N ASP A 236 -7.08 3.61 5.06
CA ASP A 236 -6.93 2.15 4.98
C ASP A 236 -8.18 1.42 4.45
N ALA A 237 -9.16 2.14 3.91
CA ALA A 237 -10.36 1.56 3.30
C ALA A 237 -10.06 0.96 1.91
N TRP A 238 -10.76 -0.12 1.53
CA TRP A 238 -10.57 -0.73 0.20
C TRP A 238 -11.14 0.11 -0.95
N HIS A 239 -12.20 0.87 -0.66
CA HIS A 239 -12.88 1.73 -1.63
C HIS A 239 -12.25 3.12 -1.75
N PHE A 240 -10.92 3.21 -1.55
CA PHE A 240 -10.19 4.47 -1.60
C PHE A 240 -9.97 4.92 -3.04
N ASN A 241 -10.19 6.20 -3.32
CA ASN A 241 -10.07 6.80 -4.63
C ASN A 241 -8.81 7.68 -4.72
N VAL A 242 -7.69 7.08 -5.12
CA VAL A 242 -6.40 7.77 -5.27
C VAL A 242 -6.46 8.98 -6.21
N PHE A 243 -7.26 8.92 -7.28
CA PHE A 243 -7.45 10.03 -8.22
C PHE A 243 -8.20 11.22 -7.63
N GLU A 244 -9.05 10.98 -6.62
CA GLU A 244 -9.71 12.04 -5.86
C GLU A 244 -8.77 12.65 -4.83
N LEU A 245 -7.93 11.84 -4.15
CA LEU A 245 -6.84 12.37 -3.32
C LEU A 245 -5.91 13.28 -4.14
N GLU A 246 -5.43 12.80 -5.29
CA GLU A 246 -4.54 13.53 -6.20
C GLU A 246 -5.12 14.90 -6.60
N LYS A 247 -6.41 14.92 -6.96
CA LYS A 247 -7.12 16.17 -7.29
C LYS A 247 -7.25 17.12 -6.10
N LEU A 248 -7.53 16.60 -4.90
CA LEU A 248 -7.71 17.42 -3.69
C LEU A 248 -6.38 17.94 -3.13
N THR A 249 -5.30 17.18 -3.28
CA THR A 249 -3.93 17.55 -2.86
C THR A 249 -3.19 18.42 -3.88
N LYS A 250 -3.79 18.65 -5.07
CA LYS A 250 -3.22 19.45 -6.17
C LYS A 250 -1.91 18.84 -6.73
N ASN A 251 -1.97 17.53 -7.02
CA ASN A 251 -0.88 16.65 -7.50
C ASN A 251 0.12 16.19 -6.43
N HIS A 252 -0.32 16.06 -5.18
CA HIS A 252 0.53 15.66 -4.04
C HIS A 252 0.00 14.43 -3.29
N SER A 253 -0.56 13.45 -4.01
CA SER A 253 -1.15 12.24 -3.41
C SER A 253 -0.13 11.35 -2.67
N LEU A 254 1.09 11.20 -3.20
CA LEU A 254 2.14 10.36 -2.61
C LEU A 254 2.70 11.03 -1.35
N TRP A 255 2.97 12.33 -1.40
CA TRP A 255 3.43 13.10 -0.24
C TRP A 255 2.39 13.10 0.89
N PHE A 256 1.14 13.43 0.56
CA PHE A 256 0.09 13.59 1.57
C PHE A 256 -0.23 12.26 2.26
N LEU A 257 -0.33 11.17 1.49
CA LEU A 257 -0.56 9.83 2.04
C LEU A 257 0.67 9.33 2.82
N GLY A 258 1.89 9.55 2.32
CA GLY A 258 3.13 9.21 3.01
C GLY A 258 3.22 9.85 4.39
N MET A 259 2.98 11.16 4.49
CA MET A 259 2.94 11.89 5.75
C MET A 259 1.88 11.35 6.72
N ILE A 260 0.67 11.05 6.24
CA ILE A 260 -0.40 10.44 7.06
C ILE A 260 0.01 9.06 7.60
N LEU A 261 0.55 8.19 6.75
CA LEU A 261 0.87 6.81 7.14
C LEU A 261 2.05 6.73 8.11
N PHE A 262 3.09 7.55 7.91
CA PHE A 262 4.24 7.60 8.80
C PHE A 262 3.89 8.11 10.21
N GLU A 263 2.97 9.08 10.30
CA GLU A 263 2.43 9.54 11.59
C GLU A 263 1.46 8.52 12.21
N HIS A 264 0.52 7.97 11.42
CA HIS A 264 -0.46 7.01 11.93
C HIS A 264 0.17 5.77 12.55
N TYR A 265 1.14 5.17 11.83
CA TYR A 265 1.86 3.97 12.26
C TYR A 265 3.07 4.29 13.15
N LYS A 266 3.21 5.54 13.60
CA LYS A 266 4.24 6.01 14.54
C LYS A 266 5.69 5.78 14.11
N ILE A 267 5.91 5.66 12.80
CA ILE A 267 7.22 5.42 12.18
C ILE A 267 8.18 6.57 12.48
N VAL A 268 7.68 7.82 12.45
CA VAL A 268 8.45 9.03 12.79
C VAL A 268 9.01 8.95 14.22
N ASP A 269 8.15 8.68 15.20
CA ASP A 269 8.51 8.62 16.62
C ASP A 269 9.44 7.43 16.93
N ILE A 270 9.21 6.27 16.30
CA ILE A 270 9.93 5.03 16.59
C ILE A 270 11.35 5.05 16.01
N PHE A 271 11.53 5.55 14.79
CA PHE A 271 12.83 5.61 14.11
C PHE A 271 13.49 6.98 14.19
N GLN A 272 12.97 7.88 15.04
CA GLN A 272 13.47 9.23 15.30
C GLN A 272 13.67 10.05 14.00
N ILE A 273 12.72 9.92 13.07
CA ILE A 273 12.82 10.51 11.74
C ILE A 273 12.60 12.03 11.84
N ASN A 274 13.53 12.80 11.27
CA ASN A 274 13.33 14.23 11.13
C ASN A 274 12.20 14.52 10.12
N GLN A 275 11.12 15.18 10.56
CA GLN A 275 9.93 15.44 9.73
C GLN A 275 10.22 16.27 8.48
N ALA A 276 11.20 17.19 8.51
CA ALA A 276 11.61 17.92 7.31
C ALA A 276 12.28 16.98 6.30
N LYS A 277 13.15 16.06 6.75
CA LYS A 277 13.76 15.04 5.87
C LYS A 277 12.72 14.08 5.28
N LEU A 278 11.68 13.72 6.04
CA LEU A 278 10.55 12.95 5.53
C LEU A 278 9.78 13.71 4.44
N SER A 279 9.45 14.98 4.69
CA SER A 279 8.77 15.82 3.70
C SER A 279 9.61 15.99 2.43
N ASN A 280 10.91 16.28 2.57
CA ASN A 280 11.84 16.42 1.45
C ASN A 280 11.97 15.12 0.64
N PHE A 281 12.07 13.97 1.32
CA PHE A 281 12.15 12.66 0.68
C PHE A 281 10.89 12.35 -0.13
N LEU A 282 9.72 12.60 0.44
CA LEU A 282 8.43 12.37 -0.22
C LEU A 282 8.24 13.30 -1.44
N LEU A 283 8.57 14.59 -1.31
CA LEU A 283 8.55 15.54 -2.43
C LEU A 283 9.54 15.12 -3.53
N ASN A 284 10.76 14.68 -3.16
CA ASN A 284 11.74 14.21 -4.14
C ASN A 284 11.25 12.97 -4.90
N LEU A 285 10.63 11.99 -4.22
CA LEU A 285 10.02 10.85 -4.91
C LEU A 285 8.92 11.29 -5.88
N GLU A 286 8.01 12.14 -5.42
CA GLU A 286 6.84 12.60 -6.17
C GLU A 286 7.23 13.45 -7.39
N GLU A 287 8.05 14.49 -7.21
CA GLU A 287 8.52 15.37 -8.28
C GLU A 287 9.40 14.68 -9.33
N ASN A 288 10.00 13.53 -9.01
CA ASN A 288 10.98 12.83 -9.86
C ASN A 288 10.53 11.39 -10.17
N TYR A 289 9.22 11.10 -10.08
CA TYR A 289 8.74 9.73 -10.22
C TYR A 289 8.88 9.18 -11.65
N CYS A 290 8.63 10.01 -12.66
CA CYS A 290 8.94 9.68 -14.05
C CYS A 290 10.43 9.97 -14.33
N TYR A 291 11.09 9.14 -15.13
CA TYR A 291 12.49 9.35 -15.53
C TYR A 291 12.66 10.68 -16.30
N ASP A 292 11.77 10.93 -17.25
CA ASP A 292 11.68 12.16 -18.03
C ASP A 292 10.50 13.00 -17.50
N LYS A 293 10.79 14.24 -17.10
CA LYS A 293 9.76 15.20 -16.63
C LYS A 293 9.03 15.90 -17.78
N SER A 294 9.57 15.84 -19.00
CA SER A 294 8.94 16.43 -20.20
C SER A 294 7.91 15.50 -20.84
N ALA A 295 8.02 14.19 -20.61
CA ALA A 295 7.10 13.16 -21.07
C ALA A 295 6.64 12.26 -19.89
N PRO A 296 5.79 12.77 -18.97
CA PRO A 296 5.36 12.03 -17.79
C PRO A 296 4.51 10.80 -18.14
N ASN A 297 4.77 9.70 -17.43
CA ASN A 297 4.15 8.39 -17.64
C ASN A 297 2.63 8.41 -17.36
N PRO A 298 1.77 7.90 -18.26
CA PRO A 298 0.33 7.78 -18.01
C PRO A 298 -0.03 6.89 -16.80
N TYR A 299 0.71 5.80 -16.58
CA TYR A 299 0.48 4.82 -15.52
C TYR A 299 1.56 4.84 -14.43
N HIS A 300 2.82 4.52 -14.75
CA HIS A 300 3.89 4.32 -13.76
C HIS A 300 4.43 5.67 -13.25
N ASN A 301 3.65 6.35 -12.43
CA ASN A 301 3.88 7.68 -11.87
C ASN A 301 3.59 7.69 -10.35
N HIS A 302 3.72 8.85 -9.71
CA HIS A 302 3.52 9.01 -8.26
C HIS A 302 2.09 8.67 -7.80
N ILE A 303 1.09 8.78 -8.67
CA ILE A 303 -0.31 8.40 -8.38
C ILE A 303 -0.41 6.86 -8.26
N HIS A 304 0.30 6.11 -9.11
CA HIS A 304 0.36 4.65 -8.98
C HIS A 304 1.07 4.26 -7.69
N ALA A 305 2.21 4.88 -7.39
CA ALA A 305 2.92 4.70 -6.13
C ALA A 305 2.05 5.01 -4.90
N ALA A 306 1.20 6.04 -4.96
CA ALA A 306 0.24 6.37 -3.91
C ALA A 306 -0.85 5.30 -3.77
N ASP A 307 -1.36 4.75 -4.88
CA ASP A 307 -2.36 3.67 -4.84
C ASP A 307 -1.77 2.36 -4.29
N VAL A 308 -0.54 2.01 -4.68
CA VAL A 308 0.18 0.84 -4.15
C VAL A 308 0.51 1.03 -2.66
N LEU A 309 0.99 2.22 -2.26
CA LEU A 309 1.20 2.57 -0.85
C LEU A 309 -0.09 2.44 -0.03
N GLN A 310 -1.22 2.95 -0.54
CA GLN A 310 -2.52 2.84 0.10
C GLN A 310 -2.96 1.39 0.23
N THR A 311 -2.77 0.61 -0.83
CA THR A 311 -3.13 -0.80 -0.91
C THR A 311 -2.31 -1.64 0.08
N VAL A 312 -1.01 -1.37 0.21
CA VAL A 312 -0.14 -1.97 1.24
C VAL A 312 -0.57 -1.54 2.65
N ALA A 313 -1.03 -0.31 2.85
CA ALA A 313 -1.60 0.13 4.13
C ALA A 313 -2.92 -0.57 4.46
N HIS A 314 -3.80 -0.79 3.49
CA HIS A 314 -5.03 -1.59 3.65
C HIS A 314 -4.70 -3.04 4.01
N PHE A 315 -3.81 -3.72 3.27
CA PHE A 315 -3.37 -5.08 3.59
C PHE A 315 -2.69 -5.17 4.96
N SER A 316 -2.02 -4.10 5.39
CA SER A 316 -1.45 -3.96 6.73
C SER A 316 -2.51 -3.82 7.85
N THR A 317 -3.81 -3.76 7.52
CA THR A 317 -4.91 -3.93 8.50
C THR A 317 -5.29 -5.39 8.74
N CYS A 318 -4.96 -6.31 7.82
CA CYS A 318 -5.45 -7.68 7.84
C CYS A 318 -4.88 -8.50 9.00
N GLY A 319 -5.77 -9.13 9.78
CA GLY A 319 -5.41 -9.82 11.03
C GLY A 319 -4.28 -10.85 10.94
N PRO A 320 -4.14 -11.66 9.87
CA PRO A 320 -3.00 -12.56 9.68
C PRO A 320 -1.67 -11.82 9.52
N ILE A 321 -1.64 -10.78 8.66
CA ILE A 321 -0.45 -9.94 8.39
C ILE A 321 -0.01 -9.21 9.67
N GLN A 322 -0.94 -8.56 10.37
CA GLN A 322 -0.69 -7.83 11.62
C GLN A 322 -0.09 -8.70 12.74
N LYS A 323 -0.33 -10.01 12.72
CA LYS A 323 0.23 -10.93 13.73
C LYS A 323 1.69 -11.29 13.47
N ARG A 324 2.20 -11.12 12.23
CA ARG A 324 3.53 -11.57 11.79
C ARG A 324 4.52 -10.43 11.57
N LEU A 325 4.08 -9.30 11.02
CA LEU A 325 4.96 -8.18 10.71
C LEU A 325 5.22 -7.26 11.93
N ARG A 326 6.48 -6.81 12.04
CA ARG A 326 6.97 -5.83 13.03
C ARG A 326 7.08 -4.44 12.37
N VAL A 327 7.21 -3.37 13.17
CA VAL A 327 7.28 -1.98 12.66
C VAL A 327 8.30 -1.77 11.53
N ILE A 328 9.50 -2.33 11.68
CA ILE A 328 10.57 -2.26 10.66
C ILE A 328 10.16 -2.88 9.31
N HIS A 329 9.28 -3.89 9.31
CA HIS A 329 8.75 -4.50 8.08
C HIS A 329 7.69 -3.60 7.44
N GLY A 330 6.81 -2.98 8.24
CA GLY A 330 5.80 -2.04 7.74
C GLY A 330 6.43 -0.77 7.17
N PHE A 331 7.47 -0.25 7.83
CA PHE A 331 8.29 0.85 7.31
C PHE A 331 9.00 0.47 6.01
N ALA A 332 9.63 -0.72 5.95
CA ALA A 332 10.26 -1.21 4.73
C ALA A 332 9.25 -1.47 3.60
N LEU A 333 8.05 -1.96 3.91
CA LEU A 333 6.94 -2.11 2.97
C LEU A 333 6.49 -0.75 2.40
N PHE A 334 6.30 0.27 3.24
CA PHE A 334 5.91 1.60 2.76
C PHE A 334 7.01 2.25 1.91
N VAL A 335 8.28 2.19 2.34
CA VAL A 335 9.39 2.74 1.54
C VAL A 335 9.60 1.97 0.23
N ALA A 336 9.38 0.65 0.22
CA ALA A 336 9.35 -0.12 -1.01
C ALA A 336 8.15 0.26 -1.90
N ALA A 337 6.94 0.41 -1.35
CA ALA A 337 5.74 0.78 -2.12
C ALA A 337 5.87 2.15 -2.79
N MET A 338 6.40 3.14 -2.05
CA MET A 338 6.68 4.47 -2.60
C MET A 338 7.81 4.47 -3.62
N GLY A 339 8.69 3.47 -3.60
CA GLY A 339 9.92 3.46 -4.40
C GLY A 339 10.01 2.39 -5.49
N HIS A 340 9.01 1.53 -5.64
CA HIS A 340 9.11 0.32 -6.48
C HIS A 340 9.30 0.63 -7.97
N ASP A 341 8.69 1.71 -8.45
CA ASP A 341 8.78 2.21 -9.83
C ASP A 341 9.48 3.58 -9.92
N TYR A 342 10.24 3.97 -8.88
CA TYR A 342 10.79 5.32 -8.82
C TYR A 342 11.80 5.58 -9.95
N LYS A 343 11.52 6.61 -10.75
CA LYS A 343 12.15 6.93 -12.05
C LYS A 343 11.78 5.97 -13.19
N HIS A 344 10.55 5.45 -13.26
CA HIS A 344 10.11 4.66 -14.41
C HIS A 344 10.24 5.45 -15.73
N PRO A 345 10.82 4.88 -16.80
CA PRO A 345 11.01 5.56 -18.10
C PRO A 345 9.82 5.41 -19.05
N GLY A 346 8.71 4.86 -18.57
CA GLY A 346 7.50 4.64 -19.36
C GLY A 346 7.60 3.49 -20.36
N ARG A 347 8.60 2.60 -20.23
CA ARG A 347 8.96 1.58 -21.21
C ARG A 347 9.39 0.28 -20.51
N THR A 348 9.05 -0.87 -21.06
CA THR A 348 9.25 -2.17 -20.41
C THR A 348 10.71 -2.63 -20.38
N ASN A 349 11.05 -3.55 -19.45
CA ASN A 349 12.34 -4.25 -19.40
C ASN A 349 12.77 -4.76 -20.79
N ALA A 350 11.85 -5.38 -21.55
CA ALA A 350 12.13 -5.92 -22.87
C ALA A 350 12.53 -4.85 -23.91
N PHE A 351 11.88 -3.67 -23.87
CA PHE A 351 12.23 -2.55 -24.75
C PHE A 351 13.63 -2.00 -24.43
N LEU A 352 13.95 -1.83 -23.13
CA LEU A 352 15.26 -1.34 -22.70
C LEU A 352 16.40 -2.29 -23.10
N ILE A 353 16.17 -3.60 -23.00
CA ILE A 353 17.13 -4.64 -23.43
C ILE A 353 17.31 -4.60 -24.96
N HIS A 354 16.22 -4.60 -25.73
CA HIS A 354 16.29 -4.58 -27.20
C HIS A 354 16.97 -3.32 -27.75
N THR A 355 16.72 -2.16 -27.13
CA THR A 355 17.34 -0.88 -27.52
C THR A 355 18.74 -0.67 -26.97
N GLN A 356 19.33 -1.66 -26.27
CA GLN A 356 20.64 -1.57 -25.62
C GLN A 356 20.77 -0.33 -24.72
N ASN A 357 19.71 -0.01 -23.99
CA ASN A 357 19.64 1.16 -23.13
C ASN A 357 20.69 1.08 -21.99
N GLU A 358 21.25 2.22 -21.58
CA GLU A 358 22.25 2.31 -20.51
C GLU A 358 21.79 1.62 -19.21
N ILE A 359 20.50 1.67 -18.88
CA ILE A 359 19.93 1.01 -17.70
C ILE A 359 20.00 -0.52 -17.86
N ALA A 360 19.66 -1.06 -19.04
CA ALA A 360 19.74 -2.50 -19.33
C ALA A 360 21.19 -3.01 -19.29
N ILE A 361 22.12 -2.27 -19.91
CA ILE A 361 23.56 -2.55 -19.85
C ILE A 361 24.06 -2.53 -18.40
N THR A 362 23.66 -1.54 -17.60
CA THR A 362 24.06 -1.40 -16.19
C THR A 362 23.63 -2.59 -15.34
N TYR A 363 22.42 -3.13 -15.58
CA TYR A 363 21.88 -4.26 -14.82
C TYR A 363 21.99 -5.62 -15.54
N ASN A 364 22.74 -5.66 -16.65
CA ASN A 364 23.09 -6.88 -17.39
C ASN A 364 21.84 -7.70 -17.76
N ASP A 365 20.79 -7.02 -18.23
CA ASP A 365 19.48 -7.57 -18.62
C ASP A 365 18.68 -8.29 -17.51
N MET A 366 19.14 -8.24 -16.24
CA MET A 366 18.53 -8.94 -15.10
C MET A 366 17.63 -8.01 -14.27
N SER A 367 16.30 -8.15 -14.40
CA SER A 367 15.29 -7.35 -13.66
C SER A 367 15.67 -5.86 -13.65
N VAL A 368 15.79 -5.31 -14.87
CA VAL A 368 16.53 -4.08 -15.17
C VAL A 368 15.92 -2.86 -14.47
N LEU A 369 14.62 -2.68 -14.62
CA LEU A 369 13.83 -1.62 -13.99
C LEU A 369 13.84 -1.77 -12.48
N GLU A 370 13.58 -2.97 -11.96
CA GLU A 370 13.39 -3.22 -10.54
C GLU A 370 14.70 -3.03 -9.75
N ASN A 371 15.85 -3.39 -10.35
CA ASN A 371 17.16 -3.01 -9.81
C ASN A 371 17.42 -1.50 -9.92
N PHE A 372 17.03 -0.85 -11.02
CA PHE A 372 17.19 0.58 -11.22
C PHE A 372 16.37 1.43 -10.23
N HIS A 373 15.12 1.04 -9.96
CA HIS A 373 14.24 1.69 -8.99
C HIS A 373 14.79 1.52 -7.57
N ALA A 374 15.15 0.30 -7.18
CA ALA A 374 15.78 0.03 -5.89
C ALA A 374 17.11 0.78 -5.71
N ALA A 375 17.93 0.91 -6.76
CA ALA A 375 19.16 1.69 -6.72
C ALA A 375 18.90 3.21 -6.63
N SER A 376 17.93 3.73 -7.39
CA SER A 376 17.59 5.15 -7.43
C SER A 376 16.94 5.61 -6.12
N LEU A 377 16.01 4.84 -5.58
CA LEU A 377 15.40 5.05 -4.27
C LEU A 377 16.46 5.18 -3.17
N PHE A 378 17.45 4.30 -3.17
CA PHE A 378 18.51 4.31 -2.16
C PHE A 378 19.61 5.34 -2.37
N LYS A 379 19.70 6.01 -3.54
CA LYS A 379 20.50 7.23 -3.67
C LYS A 379 19.83 8.36 -2.86
N VAL A 380 18.54 8.59 -3.12
CA VAL A 380 17.76 9.63 -2.42
C VAL A 380 17.62 9.36 -0.92
N LEU A 381 17.45 8.11 -0.47
CA LEU A 381 17.40 7.76 0.96
C LEU A 381 18.73 8.00 1.72
N LEU A 382 19.84 8.28 1.02
CA LEU A 382 21.16 8.50 1.62
C LEU A 382 21.69 9.94 1.43
N GLU A 383 21.04 10.76 0.61
CA GLU A 383 21.29 12.20 0.51
C GLU A 383 20.92 12.93 1.82
N GLU A 384 21.68 13.98 2.18
CA GLU A 384 21.64 14.55 3.54
C GLU A 384 20.24 15.07 3.92
N ASP A 385 19.59 15.84 3.05
CA ASP A 385 18.30 16.48 3.33
C ASP A 385 17.08 15.55 3.22
N THR A 386 17.27 14.30 2.80
CA THR A 386 16.20 13.30 2.53
C THR A 386 16.42 11.98 3.28
N ASN A 387 17.55 11.81 3.99
CA ASN A 387 17.87 10.60 4.73
C ASN A 387 16.99 10.41 5.99
N ILE A 388 15.84 9.76 5.78
CA ILE A 388 14.90 9.29 6.82
C ILE A 388 15.39 8.05 7.59
N LEU A 389 16.56 7.50 7.25
CA LEU A 389 17.13 6.30 7.87
C LEU A 389 18.25 6.63 8.88
N SER A 390 18.57 7.91 9.06
CA SER A 390 19.69 8.40 9.89
C SER A 390 19.58 8.09 11.39
N GLY A 391 18.43 7.62 11.88
CA GLY A 391 18.24 7.11 13.23
C GLY A 391 18.54 5.61 13.42
N MET A 392 18.77 4.84 12.35
CA MET A 392 19.04 3.40 12.41
C MET A 392 20.51 3.08 12.69
N ASP A 393 20.78 1.97 13.39
CA ASP A 393 22.13 1.43 13.46
C ASP A 393 22.57 0.73 12.15
N ASN A 394 23.87 0.45 12.01
CA ASN A 394 24.44 -0.18 10.82
C ASN A 394 23.88 -1.59 10.50
N LYS A 395 23.38 -2.34 11.49
CA LYS A 395 22.74 -3.65 11.35
C LYS A 395 21.28 -3.51 10.96
N GLU A 396 20.56 -2.57 11.56
CA GLU A 396 19.19 -2.21 11.20
C GLU A 396 19.12 -1.70 9.77
N LEU A 397 19.98 -0.75 9.38
CA LEU A 397 20.05 -0.20 8.02
C LEU A 397 20.31 -1.28 6.96
N ARG A 398 21.21 -2.24 7.24
CA ARG A 398 21.44 -3.39 6.34
C ARG A 398 20.20 -4.29 6.24
N THR A 399 19.52 -4.54 7.35
CA THR A 399 18.30 -5.36 7.39
C THR A 399 17.16 -4.68 6.64
N PHE A 400 16.97 -3.39 6.85
CA PHE A 400 16.00 -2.53 6.18
C PHE A 400 16.24 -2.45 4.68
N ARG A 401 17.49 -2.20 4.26
CA ARG A 401 17.89 -2.20 2.84
C ARG A 401 17.62 -3.55 2.18
N ASN A 402 17.97 -4.67 2.84
CA ASN A 402 17.67 -6.00 2.32
C ASN A 402 16.15 -6.21 2.16
N MET A 403 15.33 -5.81 3.14
CA MET A 403 13.88 -5.89 3.04
C MET A 403 13.32 -5.07 1.88
N CYS A 404 13.70 -3.80 1.73
CA CYS A 404 13.21 -2.96 0.64
C CYS A 404 13.63 -3.51 -0.72
N VAL A 405 14.92 -3.81 -0.92
CA VAL A 405 15.46 -4.31 -2.19
C VAL A 405 14.82 -5.66 -2.58
N LYS A 406 14.67 -6.60 -1.63
CA LYS A 406 14.02 -7.90 -1.92
C LYS A 406 12.51 -7.82 -2.12
N THR A 407 11.87 -6.73 -1.70
CA THR A 407 10.44 -6.47 -1.94
C THR A 407 10.22 -5.83 -3.31
N ILE A 408 11.06 -4.86 -3.69
CA ILE A 408 11.03 -4.24 -5.03
C ILE A 408 11.39 -5.25 -6.11
N LEU A 409 12.44 -6.06 -5.93
CA LEU A 409 12.81 -7.11 -6.91
C LEU A 409 11.77 -8.24 -7.08
N ALA A 410 10.64 -8.21 -6.37
CA ALA A 410 9.51 -9.12 -6.58
C ALA A 410 8.38 -8.52 -7.45
N THR A 411 8.40 -7.20 -7.75
CA THR A 411 7.43 -6.56 -8.67
C THR A 411 7.69 -6.91 -10.14
N ASP A 412 8.89 -7.39 -10.47
CA ASP A 412 9.23 -8.04 -11.74
C ASP A 412 8.19 -9.12 -12.10
N LEU A 413 7.50 -8.97 -13.23
CA LEU A 413 6.46 -9.89 -13.69
C LEU A 413 7.03 -11.22 -14.24
N ALA A 414 8.27 -11.26 -14.72
CA ALA A 414 8.90 -12.46 -15.24
C ALA A 414 9.39 -13.40 -14.12
N THR A 415 9.87 -12.86 -13.00
CA THR A 415 10.32 -13.65 -11.84
C THR A 415 9.27 -13.74 -10.71
N GLY A 416 8.36 -12.76 -10.60
CA GLY A 416 7.40 -12.64 -9.50
C GLY A 416 6.48 -13.84 -9.26
N PHE A 417 6.12 -14.60 -10.31
CA PHE A 417 5.30 -15.81 -10.17
C PHE A 417 5.97 -16.92 -9.33
N GLU A 418 7.30 -16.92 -9.21
CA GLU A 418 8.02 -17.87 -8.34
C GLU A 418 7.70 -17.60 -6.86
N TYR A 419 7.57 -16.33 -6.46
CA TYR A 419 7.13 -15.93 -5.12
C TYR A 419 5.69 -16.36 -4.84
N VAL A 420 4.78 -16.24 -5.82
CA VAL A 420 3.39 -16.71 -5.68
C VAL A 420 3.34 -18.23 -5.45
N GLY A 421 4.14 -19.00 -6.21
CA GLY A 421 4.26 -20.45 -6.04
C GLY A 421 4.83 -20.85 -4.68
N LEU A 422 5.90 -20.19 -4.23
CA LEU A 422 6.52 -20.40 -2.91
C LEU A 422 5.55 -20.06 -1.78
N PHE A 423 4.87 -18.91 -1.86
CA PHE A 423 3.89 -18.49 -0.85
C PHE A 423 2.71 -19.47 -0.77
N LYS A 424 2.16 -19.90 -1.91
CA LYS A 424 1.11 -20.93 -1.94
C LYS A 424 1.56 -22.21 -1.24
N SER A 425 2.79 -22.67 -1.52
CA SER A 425 3.36 -23.84 -0.84
C SER A 425 3.50 -23.63 0.68
N HIS A 426 3.93 -22.45 1.13
CA HIS A 426 4.06 -22.11 2.57
C HIS A 426 2.70 -22.10 3.28
N VAL A 427 1.66 -21.54 2.63
CA VAL A 427 0.27 -21.52 3.16
C VAL A 427 -0.34 -22.91 3.19
N THR A 428 -0.30 -23.66 2.09
CA THR A 428 -0.89 -25.02 2.01
C THR A 428 -0.20 -26.01 2.96
N THR A 429 1.08 -25.84 3.26
CA THR A 429 1.79 -26.65 4.28
C THR A 429 1.57 -26.17 5.72
N GLY A 430 0.78 -25.11 5.93
CA GLY A 430 0.42 -24.60 7.26
C GLY A 430 1.56 -23.91 8.03
N HIS A 431 2.70 -23.63 7.38
CA HIS A 431 3.84 -23.01 8.05
C HIS A 431 3.55 -21.56 8.44
N ALA A 432 3.97 -21.18 9.64
CA ALA A 432 3.87 -19.80 10.09
C ALA A 432 4.93 -18.91 9.42
N PHE A 433 4.60 -17.63 9.23
CA PHE A 433 5.52 -16.62 8.70
C PHE A 433 6.35 -15.98 9.83
N ASP A 434 7.09 -16.81 10.56
CA ASP A 434 7.77 -16.44 11.81
C ASP A 434 9.32 -16.33 11.69
N SER A 435 9.94 -16.86 10.64
CA SER A 435 11.34 -16.55 10.30
C SER A 435 11.43 -15.21 9.54
N GLU A 436 12.61 -14.60 9.37
CA GLU A 436 12.72 -13.35 8.61
C GLU A 436 12.62 -13.61 7.08
N GLU A 437 13.07 -14.77 6.60
CA GLU A 437 12.96 -15.22 5.20
C GLU A 437 11.49 -15.43 4.81
N SER A 438 10.70 -16.04 5.70
CA SER A 438 9.26 -16.17 5.48
C SER A 438 8.55 -14.82 5.55
N LYS A 439 8.94 -13.89 6.45
CA LYS A 439 8.41 -12.52 6.43
C LYS A 439 8.77 -11.77 5.15
N LEU A 440 9.96 -11.97 4.59
CA LEU A 440 10.34 -11.44 3.27
C LEU A 440 9.44 -11.99 2.16
N LEU A 441 9.12 -13.30 2.16
CA LEU A 441 8.19 -13.90 1.21
C LEU A 441 6.75 -13.34 1.36
N LEU A 442 6.30 -13.10 2.59
CA LEU A 442 5.02 -12.43 2.86
C LEU A 442 5.04 -10.96 2.38
N MET A 443 6.13 -10.22 2.60
CA MET A 443 6.28 -8.85 2.11
C MET A 443 6.30 -8.77 0.58
N ALA A 444 7.00 -9.70 -0.08
CA ALA A 444 7.03 -9.81 -1.54
C ALA A 444 5.63 -10.03 -2.13
N LEU A 445 4.81 -10.92 -1.54
CA LEU A 445 3.43 -11.10 -2.02
C LEU A 445 2.53 -9.89 -1.68
N ILE A 446 2.67 -9.28 -0.51
CA ILE A 446 1.93 -8.05 -0.15
C ILE A 446 2.18 -6.95 -1.19
N MET A 447 3.45 -6.76 -1.60
CA MET A 447 3.78 -5.82 -2.67
C MET A 447 3.17 -6.24 -4.00
N LYS A 448 3.41 -7.49 -4.43
CA LYS A 448 2.98 -8.00 -5.73
C LYS A 448 1.47 -7.92 -5.94
N VAL A 449 0.69 -8.21 -4.90
CA VAL A 449 -0.79 -8.12 -4.94
C VAL A 449 -1.26 -6.66 -4.88
N ALA A 450 -0.47 -5.75 -4.29
CA ALA A 450 -0.81 -4.33 -4.20
C ALA A 450 -0.55 -3.58 -5.52
N ASP A 451 0.60 -3.84 -6.12
CA ASP A 451 1.03 -3.48 -7.48
C ASP A 451 -0.07 -3.83 -8.51
N VAL A 452 -0.36 -5.13 -8.71
CA VAL A 452 -1.37 -5.58 -9.70
C VAL A 452 -2.83 -5.41 -9.24
N SER A 453 -3.10 -4.62 -8.19
CA SER A 453 -4.41 -4.60 -7.52
C SER A 453 -5.55 -3.93 -8.30
N HIS A 454 -5.28 -3.19 -9.38
CA HIS A 454 -6.31 -2.32 -9.96
C HIS A 454 -7.60 -3.02 -10.42
N PRO A 455 -7.64 -4.28 -10.90
CA PRO A 455 -8.90 -4.99 -11.20
C PRO A 455 -9.73 -5.34 -9.97
N CYS A 456 -9.13 -5.36 -8.79
CA CYS A 456 -9.81 -5.56 -7.51
C CYS A 456 -10.36 -4.25 -6.91
N LYS A 457 -10.05 -3.07 -7.47
CA LYS A 457 -10.53 -1.75 -7.00
C LYS A 457 -11.97 -1.48 -7.48
N GLN A 458 -12.59 -0.39 -7.00
CA GLN A 458 -13.88 0.04 -7.55
C GLN A 458 -13.80 0.31 -9.06
N TRP A 459 -14.87 -0.01 -9.80
CA TRP A 459 -14.90 0.06 -11.27
C TRP A 459 -14.39 1.38 -11.86
N GLY A 460 -14.77 2.53 -11.31
CA GLY A 460 -14.30 3.84 -11.80
C GLY A 460 -12.82 4.13 -11.57
N VAL A 461 -12.18 3.45 -10.61
CA VAL A 461 -10.72 3.50 -10.38
C VAL A 461 -10.03 2.47 -11.27
N HIS A 462 -10.56 1.24 -11.35
CA HIS A 462 -10.07 0.19 -12.22
C HIS A 462 -10.02 0.61 -13.70
N LEU A 463 -11.09 1.22 -14.20
CA LEU A 463 -11.21 1.68 -15.59
C LEU A 463 -10.15 2.74 -15.91
N GLN A 464 -10.02 3.78 -15.08
CA GLN A 464 -8.97 4.80 -15.25
C GLN A 464 -7.56 4.22 -15.24
N TRP A 465 -7.27 3.22 -14.39
CA TRP A 465 -5.99 2.51 -14.42
C TRP A 465 -5.80 1.67 -15.70
N SER A 466 -6.87 1.04 -16.20
CA SER A 466 -6.88 0.24 -17.43
C SER A 466 -6.65 1.10 -18.68
N ASP A 467 -7.23 2.29 -18.73
CA ASP A 467 -7.01 3.27 -19.79
C ASP A 467 -5.55 3.80 -19.75
N ARG A 468 -5.05 4.12 -18.56
CA ARG A 468 -3.68 4.64 -18.33
C ARG A 468 -2.60 3.65 -18.75
N ILE A 469 -2.67 2.38 -18.34
CA ILE A 469 -1.64 1.39 -18.71
C ILE A 469 -1.65 1.13 -20.22
N SER A 470 -2.83 1.19 -20.84
CA SER A 470 -2.98 1.01 -22.28
C SER A 470 -2.33 2.16 -23.06
N GLU A 471 -2.58 3.42 -22.68
CA GLU A 471 -1.90 4.56 -23.33
C GLU A 471 -0.39 4.55 -23.11
N GLU A 472 0.12 4.10 -21.95
CA GLU A 472 1.57 3.95 -21.75
C GLU A 472 2.19 2.89 -22.67
N PHE A 473 1.53 1.74 -22.83
CA PHE A 473 1.92 0.74 -23.85
C PHE A 473 1.81 1.31 -25.27
N PHE A 474 0.82 2.13 -25.58
CA PHE A 474 0.70 2.75 -26.90
C PHE A 474 1.82 3.75 -27.19
N LEU A 475 2.25 4.54 -26.21
CA LEU A 475 3.42 5.41 -26.32
C LEU A 475 4.73 4.62 -26.49
N GLN A 476 4.80 3.37 -26.00
CA GLN A 476 5.87 2.46 -26.40
C GLN A 476 5.74 2.03 -27.86
N GLY A 477 4.56 1.57 -28.30
CA GLY A 477 4.34 1.11 -29.68
C GLY A 477 4.57 2.17 -30.76
N ASP A 478 4.20 3.42 -30.48
CA ASP A 478 4.48 4.56 -31.35
C ASP A 478 6.01 4.81 -31.48
N LEU A 479 6.77 4.64 -30.38
CA LEU A 479 8.23 4.79 -30.37
C LEU A 479 8.95 3.61 -31.02
N GLU A 480 8.46 2.38 -30.83
CA GLU A 480 8.92 1.19 -31.55
C GLU A 480 8.75 1.40 -33.07
N THR A 481 7.58 1.87 -33.49
CA THR A 481 7.29 2.23 -34.89
C THR A 481 8.25 3.30 -35.43
N LEU A 482 8.48 4.37 -34.66
CA LEU A 482 9.39 5.46 -35.03
C LEU A 482 10.85 4.99 -35.21
N ASN A 483 11.27 4.01 -34.39
CA ASN A 483 12.60 3.41 -34.45
C ASN A 483 12.73 2.27 -35.49
N GLY A 484 11.65 1.95 -36.23
CA GLY A 484 11.64 0.84 -37.18
C GLY A 484 11.64 -0.55 -36.53
N MET A 485 11.30 -0.64 -35.25
CA MET A 485 11.18 -1.89 -34.50
C MET A 485 9.81 -2.56 -34.72
N PRO A 486 9.70 -3.88 -34.57
CA PRO A 486 8.40 -4.54 -34.41
C PRO A 486 7.66 -4.01 -33.19
N ILE A 487 6.37 -3.70 -33.32
CA ILE A 487 5.54 -3.25 -32.20
C ILE A 487 5.32 -4.42 -31.23
N SER A 488 5.56 -4.17 -29.94
CA SER A 488 5.39 -5.16 -28.87
C SER A 488 3.92 -5.57 -28.68
N PRO A 489 3.65 -6.77 -28.13
CA PRO A 489 2.31 -7.16 -27.71
C PRO A 489 1.63 -6.09 -26.84
N LEU A 490 0.31 -5.94 -27.00
CA LEU A 490 -0.55 -4.91 -26.38
C LEU A 490 -0.26 -3.44 -26.76
N CYS A 491 0.92 -3.13 -27.31
CA CYS A 491 1.40 -1.76 -27.59
C CYS A 491 0.83 -1.16 -28.89
N ASP A 492 0.23 -1.98 -29.76
CA ASP A 492 -0.41 -1.51 -31.00
C ASP A 492 -1.80 -0.92 -30.74
N ARG A 493 -1.88 0.42 -30.67
CA ARG A 493 -3.14 1.18 -30.50
C ARG A 493 -4.19 0.96 -31.61
N SER A 494 -3.82 0.39 -32.76
CA SER A 494 -4.76 0.05 -33.84
C SER A 494 -5.39 -1.36 -33.70
N LYS A 495 -4.76 -2.26 -32.94
CA LYS A 495 -5.21 -3.65 -32.72
C LYS A 495 -5.71 -3.92 -31.30
N HIS A 496 -5.45 -3.01 -30.35
CA HIS A 496 -5.80 -3.19 -28.96
C HIS A 496 -7.34 -3.28 -28.73
N TYR A 497 -7.78 -4.25 -27.92
CA TYR A 497 -9.17 -4.38 -27.49
C TYR A 497 -9.26 -4.53 -25.97
N LEU A 498 -9.54 -3.42 -25.30
CA LEU A 498 -9.40 -3.26 -23.84
C LEU A 498 -10.17 -4.30 -23.02
N PRO A 499 -11.45 -4.64 -23.30
CA PRO A 499 -12.17 -5.65 -22.52
C PRO A 499 -11.49 -7.03 -22.52
N LYS A 500 -10.97 -7.46 -23.68
CA LYS A 500 -10.24 -8.73 -23.78
C LYS A 500 -8.90 -8.66 -23.04
N SER A 501 -8.15 -7.56 -23.23
CA SER A 501 -6.88 -7.32 -22.55
C SER A 501 -7.03 -7.36 -21.01
N GLN A 502 -8.09 -6.77 -20.47
CA GLN A 502 -8.35 -6.77 -19.02
C GLN A 502 -8.84 -8.12 -18.49
N CYS A 503 -9.64 -8.88 -19.26
CA CYS A 503 -9.94 -10.28 -18.90
C CYS A 503 -8.67 -11.14 -18.84
N ASP A 504 -7.78 -11.04 -19.83
CA ASP A 504 -6.55 -11.84 -19.88
C ASP A 504 -5.58 -11.46 -18.75
N PHE A 505 -5.43 -10.15 -18.46
CA PHE A 505 -4.64 -9.68 -17.32
C PHE A 505 -5.16 -10.22 -15.98
N VAL A 506 -6.49 -10.25 -15.80
CA VAL A 506 -7.10 -10.86 -14.61
C VAL A 506 -6.80 -12.36 -14.53
N ASP A 507 -7.03 -13.12 -15.59
CA ASP A 507 -6.92 -14.59 -15.54
C ASP A 507 -5.47 -15.10 -15.46
N TYR A 508 -4.50 -14.41 -16.09
CA TYR A 508 -3.11 -14.86 -16.13
C TYR A 508 -2.19 -14.20 -15.10
N VAL A 509 -2.51 -12.99 -14.60
CA VAL A 509 -1.65 -12.25 -13.65
C VAL A 509 -2.33 -12.09 -12.28
N VAL A 510 -3.50 -11.48 -12.23
CA VAL A 510 -4.07 -10.97 -10.98
C VAL A 510 -4.73 -12.08 -10.15
N ARG A 511 -5.60 -12.89 -10.76
CA ARG A 511 -6.33 -13.98 -10.11
C ARG A 511 -5.37 -14.99 -9.43
N PRO A 512 -4.28 -15.47 -10.06
CA PRO A 512 -3.29 -16.34 -9.40
C PRO A 512 -2.66 -15.74 -8.12
N CYS A 513 -2.48 -14.42 -8.07
CA CYS A 513 -1.93 -13.73 -6.90
C CYS A 513 -3.00 -13.50 -5.82
N VAL A 514 -4.16 -12.97 -6.23
CA VAL A 514 -5.26 -12.58 -5.34
C VAL A 514 -5.92 -13.77 -4.68
N ASP A 515 -6.11 -14.90 -5.37
CA ASP A 515 -6.77 -16.08 -4.79
C ASP A 515 -6.05 -16.60 -3.53
N VAL A 516 -4.72 -16.77 -3.63
CA VAL A 516 -3.87 -17.27 -2.53
C VAL A 516 -3.73 -16.23 -1.42
N PHE A 517 -3.71 -14.95 -1.77
CA PHE A 517 -3.66 -13.84 -0.81
C PHE A 517 -4.97 -13.72 -0.01
N SER A 518 -6.13 -13.82 -0.68
CA SER A 518 -7.45 -13.88 -0.06
C SER A 518 -7.60 -15.09 0.86
N GLU A 519 -7.10 -16.26 0.46
CA GLU A 519 -7.08 -17.48 1.29
C GLU A 519 -6.29 -17.25 2.60
N TYR A 520 -5.07 -16.70 2.50
CA TYR A 520 -4.24 -16.39 3.66
C TYR A 520 -4.85 -15.33 4.58
N CYS A 521 -5.35 -14.24 4.01
CA CYS A 521 -5.98 -13.14 4.73
C CYS A 521 -7.37 -13.49 5.30
N LYS A 522 -8.00 -14.56 4.79
CA LYS A 522 -9.37 -15.00 5.08
C LYS A 522 -10.40 -13.92 4.76
N SER A 523 -10.31 -13.37 3.55
CA SER A 523 -11.22 -12.33 3.06
C SER A 523 -11.45 -12.47 1.55
N ASP A 524 -12.70 -12.59 1.14
CA ASP A 524 -13.09 -12.73 -0.27
C ASP A 524 -13.27 -11.38 -0.98
N LEU A 525 -13.28 -10.26 -0.24
CA LEU A 525 -13.51 -8.88 -0.71
C LEU A 525 -12.83 -8.53 -2.05
N TRP A 526 -11.57 -8.90 -2.20
CA TRP A 526 -10.77 -8.57 -3.39
C TRP A 526 -11.09 -9.47 -4.58
N LYS A 527 -11.43 -10.75 -4.34
CA LYS A 527 -11.93 -11.68 -5.36
C LYS A 527 -13.33 -11.30 -5.83
N ASP A 528 -14.22 -10.95 -4.90
CA ASP A 528 -15.60 -10.55 -5.22
C ASP A 528 -15.61 -9.29 -6.10
N THR A 529 -14.76 -8.32 -5.77
CA THR A 529 -14.62 -7.08 -6.57
C THR A 529 -13.95 -7.35 -7.92
N MET A 530 -12.90 -8.18 -7.95
CA MET A 530 -12.23 -8.63 -9.18
C MET A 530 -13.19 -9.35 -10.11
N GLN A 531 -14.00 -10.29 -9.60
CA GLN A 531 -14.96 -11.03 -10.41
C GLN A 531 -16.07 -10.10 -10.90
N SER A 532 -16.61 -9.22 -10.05
CA SER A 532 -17.59 -8.22 -10.48
C SER A 532 -17.06 -7.31 -11.59
N ASN A 533 -15.76 -6.99 -11.62
CA ASN A 533 -15.16 -6.18 -12.69
C ASN A 533 -14.86 -7.02 -13.95
N TYR A 534 -14.40 -8.25 -13.79
CA TYR A 534 -14.21 -9.23 -14.87
C TYR A 534 -15.52 -9.50 -15.63
N ASP A 535 -16.62 -9.68 -14.91
CA ASP A 535 -17.95 -9.94 -15.48
C ASP A 535 -18.48 -8.74 -16.30
N LYS A 536 -18.12 -7.51 -15.92
CA LYS A 536 -18.42 -6.30 -16.71
C LYS A 536 -17.64 -6.31 -18.03
N TRP A 537 -16.36 -6.64 -18.00
CA TRP A 537 -15.55 -6.76 -19.22
C TRP A 537 -16.07 -7.88 -20.13
N LYS A 538 -16.48 -9.04 -19.59
CA LYS A 538 -17.17 -10.09 -20.36
C LYS A 538 -18.47 -9.57 -20.98
N GLY A 539 -19.30 -8.86 -20.22
CA GLY A 539 -20.51 -8.22 -20.72
C GLY A 539 -20.26 -7.35 -21.95
N MET A 540 -19.21 -6.52 -21.94
CA MET A 540 -18.83 -5.70 -23.09
C MET A 540 -18.40 -6.54 -24.31
N ILE A 541 -17.61 -7.60 -24.10
CA ILE A 541 -17.19 -8.53 -25.19
C ILE A 541 -18.41 -9.22 -25.80
N GLU A 542 -19.37 -9.63 -24.97
CA GLU A 542 -20.58 -10.34 -25.38
C GLU A 542 -21.56 -9.39 -26.10
N GLU A 543 -21.73 -8.15 -25.65
CA GLU A 543 -22.46 -7.12 -26.36
C GLU A 543 -21.85 -6.78 -27.73
N ASP A 544 -20.52 -6.66 -27.81
CA ASP A 544 -19.83 -6.26 -29.04
C ASP A 544 -19.87 -7.36 -30.12
N LYS A 545 -19.98 -8.63 -29.73
CA LYS A 545 -20.33 -9.73 -30.64
C LYS A 545 -21.73 -9.57 -31.18
N GLN A 546 -22.72 -9.39 -30.30
CA GLN A 546 -24.13 -9.21 -30.68
C GLN A 546 -24.34 -8.00 -31.62
N LYS A 547 -23.62 -6.89 -31.39
CA LYS A 547 -23.63 -5.71 -32.29
C LYS A 547 -23.07 -6.03 -33.68
N LYS A 548 -22.04 -6.86 -33.79
CA LYS A 548 -21.46 -7.30 -35.08
C LYS A 548 -22.35 -8.30 -35.81
N GLU A 549 -22.98 -9.22 -35.07
CA GLU A 549 -23.91 -10.21 -35.61
C GLU A 549 -25.23 -9.58 -36.09
N SER A 550 -25.75 -8.57 -35.37
CA SER A 550 -26.99 -7.87 -35.73
C SER A 550 -26.81 -6.71 -36.73
N GLY A 551 -25.61 -6.16 -36.86
CA GLY A 551 -25.28 -5.10 -37.82
C GLY A 551 -24.83 -5.58 -39.21
N GLY A 552 -24.85 -6.89 -39.47
CA GLY A 552 -24.38 -7.51 -40.72
C GLY A 552 -25.48 -7.94 -41.69
N GLY A 553 -26.65 -7.28 -41.66
CA GLY A 553 -27.83 -7.59 -42.50
C GLY A 553 -28.22 -6.47 -43.47
#